data_AF-A0A356R2K4-F1
#
_entry.id   AF-A0A356R2K4-F1
#
_cell.length_a   1.000
_cell.length_b   1.000
_cell.length_c   1.000
_cell.angle_alpha   90.00
_cell.angle_beta   90.00
_cell.angle_gamma   90.00
#
_symmetry.space_group_name_H-M   'P 1'
#
loop_
_entity.id
_entity.type
_entity.pdbx_description
1 polymer ?
#
loop_
_entity_poly.entity_id
_entity_poly.type
_entity_poly.pdbx_seq_one_letter_code
_entity_poly.pdbx_strand_id
1 'polypeptide(L)'
;MDTLKAEHDAFYAAKPFKQDIESVDGGDIEIHKVKLVKTLPDPAGISFDAINNLRSALDQACFAIGIANDTNGRHSHFPFGDTPEEVESRRKTSSRDLLQTTFNVIATAKSYKNGNDLHGH
;
A
#
# COMPACT_ATOMS: atom_id res chain seq x y z
N MET A 1 10.56 -7.20 22.62
CA MET A 1 10.48 -8.12 21.46
C MET A 1 9.84 -9.46 21.83
N ASP A 2 9.86 -9.89 23.10
CA ASP A 2 9.24 -11.17 23.52
C ASP A 2 7.71 -11.22 23.50
N THR A 3 7.02 -10.08 23.62
CA THR A 3 5.55 -10.02 23.65
C THR A 3 4.91 -10.36 22.31
N LEU A 4 5.47 -9.86 21.20
CA LEU A 4 4.92 -10.11 19.85
C LEU A 4 5.00 -11.59 19.46
N LYS A 5 6.07 -12.28 19.86
CA LYS A 5 6.24 -13.71 19.60
C LYS A 5 5.25 -14.55 20.40
N ALA A 6 5.03 -14.21 21.67
CA ALA A 6 4.06 -14.89 22.51
C ALA A 6 2.62 -14.71 21.99
N GLU A 7 2.27 -13.51 21.52
CA GLU A 7 0.96 -13.23 20.92
C GLU A 7 0.76 -13.96 19.59
N HIS A 8 1.81 -14.01 18.76
CA HIS A 8 1.83 -14.79 17.52
C HIS A 8 1.60 -16.28 17.79
N ASP A 9 2.34 -16.86 18.73
CA ASP A 9 2.25 -18.30 19.04
C ASP A 9 0.88 -18.64 19.65
N ALA A 10 0.33 -17.78 20.52
CA ALA A 10 -1.01 -17.92 21.06
C ALA A 10 -2.10 -17.84 19.98
N PHE A 11 -1.92 -16.95 18.99
CA PHE A 11 -2.82 -16.83 17.85
C PHE A 11 -2.83 -18.11 17.01
N TYR A 12 -1.67 -18.68 16.66
CA TYR A 12 -1.60 -19.93 15.90
C TYR A 12 -2.14 -21.14 16.69
N ALA A 13 -1.88 -21.21 18.00
CA ALA A 13 -2.42 -22.25 18.88
C ALA A 13 -3.97 -22.24 18.94
N ALA A 14 -4.58 -21.06 18.79
CA ALA A 14 -6.04 -20.91 18.78
C ALA A 14 -6.73 -21.40 17.50
N LYS A 15 -5.97 -21.90 16.50
CA LYS A 15 -6.45 -22.34 15.17
C LYS A 15 -7.53 -21.40 14.57
N PRO A 16 -7.24 -20.10 14.41
CA PRO A 16 -8.22 -19.09 13.99
C PRO A 16 -8.57 -19.17 12.50
N PHE A 17 -7.88 -20.02 11.74
CA PHE A 17 -8.13 -20.32 10.33
C PHE A 17 -8.07 -21.83 10.07
N LYS A 18 -8.74 -22.26 8.99
CA LYS A 18 -8.62 -23.59 8.38
C LYS A 18 -7.90 -23.43 7.04
N GLN A 19 -6.92 -24.29 6.78
CA GLN A 19 -6.27 -24.37 5.47
C GLN A 19 -6.91 -25.50 4.67
N ASP A 20 -7.37 -25.19 3.47
CA ASP A 20 -7.92 -26.13 2.49
C ASP A 20 -6.96 -26.11 1.31
N ILE A 21 -6.37 -27.25 0.95
CA ILE A 21 -5.46 -27.34 -0.19
C ILE A 21 -6.22 -28.05 -1.29
N GLU A 22 -6.54 -27.33 -2.35
CA GLU A 22 -7.16 -27.90 -3.53
C GLU A 22 -6.10 -28.08 -4.61
N SER A 23 -5.92 -29.32 -5.06
CA SER A 23 -5.14 -29.63 -6.25
C SER A 23 -6.05 -29.45 -7.46
N VAL A 24 -5.66 -28.58 -8.39
CA VAL A 24 -6.39 -28.39 -9.64
C VAL A 24 -5.94 -29.46 -10.63
N ASP A 25 -6.88 -30.22 -11.19
CA ASP A 25 -6.57 -31.21 -12.22
C ASP A 25 -5.93 -30.53 -13.44
N GLY A 26 -4.68 -30.89 -13.75
CA GLY A 26 -3.96 -30.38 -14.92
C GLY A 26 -2.51 -29.93 -14.71
N GLY A 27 -1.99 -29.88 -13.48
CA GLY A 27 -0.55 -29.76 -13.23
C GLY A 27 -0.15 -28.66 -12.24
N ASP A 28 0.81 -29.01 -11.37
CA ASP A 28 1.73 -28.21 -10.52
C ASP A 28 1.23 -26.96 -9.78
N ILE A 29 -0.07 -26.71 -9.70
CA ILE A 29 -0.63 -25.59 -8.95
C ILE A 29 -1.40 -26.11 -7.74
N GLU A 30 -0.82 -25.93 -6.56
CA GLU A 30 -1.49 -26.11 -5.28
C GLU A 30 -2.17 -24.80 -4.87
N ILE A 31 -3.50 -24.80 -4.76
CA ILE A 31 -4.25 -23.64 -4.25
C ILE A 31 -4.40 -23.81 -2.73
N HIS A 32 -3.60 -23.07 -1.96
CA HIS A 32 -3.74 -22.98 -0.51
C HIS A 32 -4.82 -21.94 -0.15
N LYS A 33 -6.02 -22.42 0.19
CA LYS A 33 -7.11 -21.57 0.67
C LYS A 33 -7.07 -21.47 2.18
N VAL A 34 -6.89 -20.27 2.72
CA VAL A 34 -6.99 -20.02 4.16
C VAL A 34 -8.37 -19.45 4.47
N LYS A 35 -9.24 -20.26 5.08
CA LYS A 35 -10.58 -19.86 5.52
C LYS A 35 -10.53 -19.44 6.98
N LEU A 36 -10.83 -18.17 7.27
CA LEU A 36 -10.93 -17.67 8.65
C LEU A 36 -12.16 -18.32 9.33
N VAL A 37 -11.96 -18.97 10.49
CA VAL A 37 -13.05 -19.58 11.28
C VAL A 37 -13.56 -18.68 12.40
N LYS A 38 -12.89 -17.54 12.62
CA LYS A 38 -13.31 -16.48 13.54
C LYS A 38 -13.32 -15.15 12.80
N THR A 39 -14.22 -14.25 13.19
CA THR A 39 -14.19 -12.85 12.75
C THR A 39 -12.84 -12.26 13.14
N LEU A 40 -12.14 -11.66 12.17
CA LEU A 40 -10.92 -10.90 12.44
C LEU A 40 -11.24 -9.85 13.53
N PRO A 41 -10.46 -9.75 14.61
CA PRO A 41 -10.55 -8.59 15.49
C PRO A 41 -10.33 -7.35 14.63
N ASP A 42 -11.15 -6.31 14.83
CA ASP A 42 -11.25 -5.17 13.92
C ASP A 42 -9.85 -4.65 13.52
N PRO A 43 -9.40 -4.95 12.29
CA PRO A 43 -8.07 -4.56 11.86
C PRO A 43 -8.03 -3.06 11.53
N ALA A 44 -9.17 -2.34 11.62
CA ALA A 44 -9.28 -0.93 11.24
C ALA A 44 -8.20 -0.08 11.89
N GLY A 45 -7.86 -0.30 13.17
CA GLY A 45 -6.80 0.46 13.84
C GLY A 45 -5.42 0.27 13.19
N ILE A 46 -4.95 -0.97 13.12
CA ILE A 46 -3.60 -1.29 12.60
C ILE A 46 -3.50 -1.01 11.10
N SER A 47 -4.53 -1.34 10.32
CA SER A 47 -4.55 -1.09 8.88
C SER A 47 -4.62 0.41 8.59
N PHE A 48 -5.40 1.18 9.34
CA PHE A 48 -5.43 2.64 9.21
C PHE A 48 -4.08 3.25 9.55
N ASP A 49 -3.45 2.84 10.65
CA ASP A 49 -2.13 3.31 11.05
C ASP A 49 -1.06 2.96 10.01
N ALA A 50 -1.07 1.73 9.49
CA ALA A 50 -0.17 1.30 8.44
C ALA A 50 -0.31 2.14 7.16
N ILE A 51 -1.56 2.42 6.73
CA ILE A 51 -1.83 3.25 5.56
C ILE A 51 -1.36 4.69 5.78
N ASN A 52 -1.62 5.26 6.96
CA ASN A 52 -1.19 6.62 7.27
C ASN A 52 0.34 6.73 7.33
N ASN A 53 1.01 5.77 7.97
CA ASN A 53 2.46 5.73 8.02
C ASN A 53 3.09 5.59 6.63
N LEU A 54 2.50 4.76 5.75
CA LEU A 54 2.92 4.64 4.36
C LEU A 54 2.75 5.96 3.59
N ARG A 55 1.59 6.62 3.73
CA ARG A 55 1.34 7.93 3.10
C ARG A 55 2.37 8.97 3.56
N SER A 56 2.62 9.05 4.87
CA SER A 56 3.61 9.98 5.42
C SER A 56 5.02 9.68 4.93
N ALA A 57 5.42 8.41 4.83
CA ALA A 57 6.73 8.02 4.31
C ALA A 57 6.91 8.44 2.83
N LEU A 58 5.87 8.27 2.02
CA LEU A 58 5.87 8.67 0.60
C LEU A 58 5.96 10.20 0.43
N ASP A 59 5.24 10.96 1.26
CA ASP A 59 5.34 12.42 1.28
C ASP A 59 6.74 12.89 1.72
N GLN A 60 7.33 12.26 2.74
CA GLN A 60 8.70 12.56 3.18
C GLN A 60 9.74 12.26 2.10
N ALA A 61 9.58 11.17 1.35
CA ALA A 61 10.44 10.86 0.22
C ALA A 61 10.34 11.94 -0.87
N CYS A 62 9.13 12.38 -1.21
CA CYS A 62 8.92 13.44 -2.18
C CYS A 62 9.47 14.79 -1.69
N PHE A 63 9.30 15.12 -0.40
CA PHE A 63 9.91 16.28 0.24
C PHE A 63 11.43 16.26 0.11
N ALA A 64 12.08 15.13 0.44
CA ALA A 64 13.53 14.99 0.31
C ALA A 64 14.01 15.19 -1.13
N ILE A 65 13.25 14.68 -2.11
CA ILE A 65 13.52 14.93 -3.54
C ILE A 65 13.35 16.43 -3.88
N GLY A 66 12.34 17.10 -3.33
CA GLY A 66 12.14 18.53 -3.49
C GLY A 66 13.33 19.34 -2.96
N ILE A 67 13.81 19.03 -1.75
CA ILE A 67 14.98 19.67 -1.15
C ILE A 67 16.24 19.42 -1.99
N ALA A 68 16.44 18.20 -2.49
CA ALA A 68 17.58 17.86 -3.35
C ALA A 68 17.58 18.61 -4.70
N ASN A 69 16.43 19.16 -5.11
CA ASN A 69 16.26 19.98 -6.31
C ASN A 69 16.18 21.49 -5.99
N ASP A 70 16.72 21.93 -4.86
CA ASP A 70 16.75 23.33 -4.41
C ASP A 70 15.38 24.01 -4.28
N THR A 71 14.31 23.22 -4.06
CA THR A 71 13.00 23.77 -3.68
C THR A 71 12.85 23.79 -2.17
N ASN A 72 11.84 24.48 -1.65
CA ASN A 72 11.53 24.44 -0.21
C ASN A 72 10.77 23.18 0.21
N GLY A 73 10.47 22.27 -0.74
CA GLY A 73 9.77 21.00 -0.52
C GLY A 73 8.30 21.12 -0.09
N ARG A 74 7.78 22.33 0.13
CA ARG A 74 6.47 22.57 0.74
C ARG A 74 5.33 22.03 -0.12
N HIS A 75 5.54 21.95 -1.42
CA HIS A 75 4.61 21.37 -2.38
C HIS A 75 5.24 20.21 -3.14
N SER A 76 5.97 19.36 -2.42
CA SER A 76 6.49 18.09 -2.90
C SER A 76 5.71 16.93 -2.28
N HIS A 77 4.38 16.97 -2.30
CA HIS A 77 3.56 15.84 -1.85
C HIS A 77 3.55 14.72 -2.88
N PHE A 78 3.40 13.49 -2.39
CA PHE A 78 3.13 12.34 -3.24
C PHE A 78 1.72 12.48 -3.86
N PRO A 79 1.56 12.33 -5.18
CA PRO A 79 0.33 12.67 -5.88
C PRO A 79 -0.72 11.55 -5.76
N PHE A 80 -1.46 11.54 -4.67
CA PHE A 80 -2.69 10.75 -4.54
C PHE A 80 -3.89 11.45 -5.21
N GLY A 81 -4.78 10.65 -5.80
CA GLY A 81 -6.07 11.11 -6.34
C GLY A 81 -7.06 9.95 -6.45
N ASP A 82 -8.28 10.23 -6.84
CA ASP A 82 -9.28 9.20 -7.13
C ASP A 82 -9.24 8.77 -8.60
N THR A 83 -8.71 9.63 -9.48
CA THR A 83 -8.55 9.36 -10.92
C THR A 83 -7.15 9.73 -11.44
N PRO A 84 -6.75 9.26 -12.64
CA PRO A 84 -5.51 9.69 -13.29
C PRO A 84 -5.44 11.21 -13.49
N GLU A 85 -6.56 11.86 -13.83
CA GLU A 85 -6.63 13.30 -14.05
C GLU A 85 -6.41 14.07 -12.75
N GLU A 86 -6.92 13.56 -11.63
CA GLU A 86 -6.67 14.15 -10.33
C GLU A 86 -5.21 14.05 -9.91
N VAL A 87 -4.58 12.89 -10.12
CA VAL A 87 -3.14 12.70 -9.91
C VAL A 87 -2.36 13.73 -10.72
N GLU A 88 -2.65 13.86 -12.01
CA GLU A 88 -2.01 14.82 -12.90
C GLU A 88 -2.24 16.27 -12.44
N SER A 89 -3.43 16.61 -11.94
CA SER A 89 -3.73 17.94 -11.42
C SER A 89 -2.85 18.33 -10.21
N ARG A 90 -2.34 17.35 -9.44
CA ARG A 90 -1.43 17.59 -8.29
C ARG A 90 -0.13 18.26 -8.70
N ARG A 91 0.31 18.06 -9.95
CA ARG A 91 1.46 18.74 -10.54
C ARG A 91 1.36 20.27 -10.48
N LYS A 92 0.14 20.82 -10.52
CA LYS A 92 -0.10 22.27 -10.45
C LYS A 92 -0.33 22.78 -9.03
N THR A 93 -0.46 21.89 -8.05
CA THR A 93 -0.88 22.22 -6.69
C THR A 93 0.09 21.66 -5.66
N SER A 94 -0.20 20.50 -5.08
CA SER A 94 0.53 19.90 -3.97
C SER A 94 1.86 19.24 -4.36
N SER A 95 2.11 19.02 -5.65
CA SER A 95 3.31 18.34 -6.16
C SER A 95 4.11 19.22 -7.13
N ARG A 96 3.87 20.54 -7.11
CA ARG A 96 4.48 21.50 -8.06
C ARG A 96 5.98 21.73 -7.85
N ASP A 97 6.50 21.38 -6.68
CA ASP A 97 7.94 21.50 -6.38
C ASP A 97 8.71 20.23 -6.80
N LEU A 98 8.03 19.22 -7.37
CA LEU A 98 8.68 18.08 -8.00
C LEU A 98 9.02 18.41 -9.44
N LEU A 99 10.25 18.06 -9.87
CA LEU A 99 10.61 18.11 -11.28
C LEU A 99 9.66 17.22 -12.11
N GLN A 100 9.36 17.66 -13.34
CA GLN A 100 8.47 16.93 -14.24
C GLN A 100 8.89 15.47 -14.44
N THR A 101 10.19 15.22 -14.56
CA THR A 101 10.75 13.87 -14.72
C THR A 101 10.47 13.01 -13.49
N THR A 102 10.70 13.54 -12.29
CA THR A 102 10.39 12.88 -11.02
C THR A 102 8.90 12.60 -10.88
N PHE A 103 8.06 13.61 -11.16
CA PHE A 103 6.61 13.46 -11.09
C PHE A 103 6.12 12.35 -12.02
N ASN A 104 6.64 12.28 -13.25
CA ASN A 104 6.27 11.25 -14.22
C ASN A 104 6.63 9.84 -13.72
N VAL A 105 7.80 9.67 -13.10
CA VAL A 105 8.21 8.40 -12.49
C VAL A 105 7.29 8.03 -11.33
N ILE A 106 6.95 8.99 -10.46
CA ILE A 106 6.04 8.73 -9.34
C ILE A 106 4.63 8.37 -9.85
N ALA A 107 4.15 9.04 -10.90
CA ALA A 107 2.83 8.80 -11.48
C ALA A 107 2.67 7.38 -12.07
N THR A 108 3.77 6.68 -12.40
CA THR A 108 3.69 5.27 -12.84
C THR A 108 3.24 4.33 -11.73
N ALA A 109 3.32 4.74 -10.46
CA ALA A 109 2.76 4.00 -9.33
C ALA A 109 1.22 3.98 -9.34
N LYS A 110 0.58 4.77 -10.22
CA LYS A 110 -0.88 4.81 -10.43
C LYS A 110 -1.65 4.90 -9.11
N SER A 111 -1.29 5.88 -8.30
CA SER A 111 -1.81 6.05 -6.93
C SER A 111 -3.19 6.71 -6.90
N TYR A 112 -4.09 6.08 -7.64
CA TYR A 112 -5.49 6.37 -7.73
C TYR A 112 -6.32 5.09 -7.58
N LYS A 113 -7.61 5.26 -7.27
CA LYS A 113 -8.51 4.13 -7.08
C LYS A 113 -8.52 3.25 -8.33
N ASN A 114 -8.38 1.93 -8.14
CA ASN A 114 -8.28 0.93 -9.22
C ASN A 114 -7.06 1.12 -10.16
N GLY A 115 -6.12 2.01 -9.85
CA GLY A 115 -4.94 2.24 -10.67
C GLY A 115 -3.99 1.04 -10.74
N ASN A 116 -4.09 0.14 -9.77
CA ASN A 116 -3.34 -1.10 -9.68
C ASN A 116 -4.27 -2.33 -9.62
N ASP A 117 -5.48 -2.23 -10.19
CA ASP A 117 -6.35 -3.39 -10.30
C ASP A 117 -5.66 -4.48 -11.11
N LEU A 118 -5.33 -5.58 -10.44
CA LEU A 118 -4.89 -6.85 -11.02
C LEU A 118 -6.05 -7.58 -11.72
N HIS A 119 -6.99 -6.85 -12.31
CA HIS A 119 -7.99 -7.42 -13.20
C HIS A 119 -7.39 -7.57 -14.60
N GLY A 120 -6.48 -8.53 -14.72
CA GLY A 120 -6.04 -9.10 -15.97
C GLY A 120 -6.90 -10.32 -16.32
N HIS A 121 -7.54 -10.23 -17.50
CA HIS A 121 -8.19 -11.29 -18.30
C HIS A 121 -9.58 -11.76 -17.91
#